data_AF-A0A485JMG3-F1
#
_entry.id   AF-A0A485JMG3-F1
#
_cell.length_a   1.000
_cell.length_b   1.000
_cell.length_c   1.000
_cell.angle_alpha   90.00
_cell.angle_beta   90.00
_cell.angle_gamma   90.00
#
_symmetry.space_group_name_H-M   'P 1'
#
loop_
_entity.id
_entity.type
_entity.pdbx_description
1 polymer ?
#
loop_
_entity_poly.entity_id
_entity_poly.type
_entity_poly.pdbx_seq_one_letter_code
_entity_poly.pdbx_strand_id
1 'polypeptide(L)'
;MNAASAMLRALVPAFISHHNVDITEGAIKAATNLSNRYISGRKLPDKAVSLLDTACSHVSLSQTHIPKEIEYIEANIKRDMTELSALENNDVLRKNQLNKNINFFNDRLLLLNSIWKHQLDLVNK
;
A
#
# COMPACT_ATOMS: atom_id res chain seq x y z
N MET A 1 -18.96 6.24 -25.69
CA MET A 1 -18.97 5.95 -24.23
C MET A 1 -19.37 4.49 -24.08
N ASN A 2 -18.52 3.62 -23.53
CA ASN A 2 -18.78 2.18 -23.54
C ASN A 2 -19.83 1.80 -22.49
N ALA A 3 -20.82 0.98 -22.85
CA ALA A 3 -21.93 0.57 -21.98
C ALA A 3 -21.46 -0.03 -20.64
N ALA A 4 -20.36 -0.78 -20.66
CA ALA A 4 -19.76 -1.35 -19.45
C ALA A 4 -19.32 -0.27 -18.44
N SER A 5 -18.71 0.82 -18.91
CA SER A 5 -18.29 1.90 -18.02
C SER A 5 -19.47 2.67 -17.42
N ALA A 6 -20.60 2.76 -18.13
CA ALA A 6 -21.84 3.33 -17.56
C ALA A 6 -22.42 2.43 -16.47
N MET A 7 -22.42 1.10 -16.68
CA MET A 7 -22.85 0.13 -15.67
C MET A 7 -21.96 0.15 -14.43
N LEU A 8 -20.64 0.22 -14.58
CA LEU A 8 -19.73 0.36 -13.45
C LEU A 8 -20.02 1.63 -12.64
N ARG A 9 -20.23 2.78 -13.29
CA ARG A 9 -20.59 4.04 -12.59
C ARG A 9 -21.84 3.91 -11.74
N ALA A 10 -22.84 3.16 -12.20
CA ALA A 10 -24.05 2.92 -11.42
C ALA A 10 -23.78 2.08 -10.14
N LEU A 11 -22.74 1.23 -10.16
CA LEU A 11 -22.35 0.39 -9.02
C LEU A 11 -21.35 1.06 -8.07
N VAL A 12 -20.64 2.11 -8.52
CA VAL A 12 -19.61 2.80 -7.73
C VAL A 12 -20.06 3.19 -6.34
N PRO A 13 -21.25 3.80 -6.12
CA PRO A 13 -21.68 4.18 -4.76
C PRO A 13 -21.77 2.97 -3.81
N ALA A 14 -22.21 1.82 -4.31
CA ALA A 14 -22.29 0.60 -3.51
C ALA A 14 -20.90 0.05 -3.16
N PHE A 15 -19.94 0.08 -4.10
CA PHE A 15 -18.57 -0.36 -3.85
C PHE A 15 -17.81 0.56 -2.90
N ILE A 16 -17.97 1.89 -3.04
CA ILE A 16 -17.39 2.85 -2.10
C ILE A 16 -17.89 2.57 -0.68
N SER A 17 -19.22 2.41 -0.52
CA SER A 17 -19.81 2.11 0.79
C SER A 17 -19.40 0.74 1.34
N HIS A 18 -19.23 -0.28 0.49
CA HIS A 18 -18.91 -1.64 0.95
C HIS A 18 -17.44 -1.80 1.35
N HIS A 19 -16.52 -1.24 0.57
CA HIS A 19 -15.07 -1.40 0.78
C HIS A 19 -14.45 -0.24 1.57
N ASN A 20 -15.19 0.86 1.78
CA ASN A 20 -14.70 2.09 2.40
C ASN A 20 -13.47 2.69 1.67
N VAL A 21 -13.56 2.76 0.34
CA VAL A 21 -12.49 3.29 -0.54
C VAL A 21 -13.08 4.23 -1.58
N ASP A 22 -12.28 5.19 -2.05
CA ASP A 22 -12.65 6.05 -3.17
C ASP A 22 -12.38 5.38 -4.52
N ILE A 23 -13.28 5.57 -5.48
CA ILE A 23 -13.15 5.06 -6.85
C ILE A 23 -13.13 6.22 -7.84
N THR A 24 -12.01 6.37 -8.55
CA THR A 24 -11.86 7.43 -9.56
C THR A 24 -12.41 7.03 -10.92
N GLU A 25 -12.75 8.02 -11.76
CA GLU A 25 -13.12 7.79 -13.17
C GLU A 25 -12.02 7.06 -13.95
N GLY A 26 -10.75 7.27 -13.58
CA GLY A 26 -9.61 6.54 -14.12
C GLY A 26 -9.68 5.05 -13.82
N ALA A 27 -10.04 4.67 -12.59
CA ALA A 27 -10.19 3.29 -12.16
C ALA A 27 -11.30 2.56 -12.95
N ILE A 28 -12.43 3.22 -13.21
CA ILE A 28 -13.54 2.65 -14.00
C ILE A 28 -13.10 2.35 -15.44
N LYS A 29 -12.41 3.32 -16.08
CA LYS A 29 -11.85 3.15 -17.43
C LYS A 29 -10.80 2.03 -17.46
N ALA A 30 -9.90 2.00 -16.47
CA ALA A 30 -8.87 0.98 -16.35
C ALA A 30 -9.49 -0.41 -16.18
N ALA A 31 -10.45 -0.58 -15.26
CA ALA A 31 -11.14 -1.84 -15.03
C ALA A 31 -11.83 -2.35 -16.31
N THR A 32 -12.49 -1.46 -17.05
CA THR A 32 -13.11 -1.81 -18.34
C THR A 32 -12.07 -2.24 -19.38
N ASN A 33 -11.02 -1.44 -19.58
CA ASN A 33 -10.02 -1.68 -20.64
C ASN A 33 -9.14 -2.91 -20.35
N LEU A 34 -8.65 -3.04 -19.11
CA LEU A 34 -7.76 -4.12 -18.71
C LEU A 34 -8.49 -5.45 -18.65
N SER A 35 -9.69 -5.49 -18.06
CA SER A 35 -10.50 -6.72 -18.08
C SER A 35 -10.86 -7.11 -19.52
N ASN A 36 -11.16 -6.14 -20.40
CA ASN A 36 -11.43 -6.42 -21.80
C ASN A 36 -10.25 -7.10 -22.48
N ARG A 37 -9.04 -6.56 -22.27
CA ARG A 37 -7.81 -6.99 -22.93
C ARG A 37 -7.25 -8.32 -22.38
N TYR A 38 -7.29 -8.53 -21.07
CA TYR A 38 -6.53 -9.60 -20.42
C TYR A 38 -7.37 -10.71 -19.80
N ILE A 39 -8.66 -10.48 -19.52
CA ILE A 39 -9.55 -11.51 -18.97
C ILE A 39 -10.39 -12.08 -20.13
N SER A 40 -9.84 -13.11 -20.79
CA SER A 40 -10.54 -13.93 -21.77
C SER A 40 -11.52 -14.89 -21.09
N GLY A 41 -12.55 -15.33 -21.82
CA GLY A 41 -13.53 -16.31 -21.29
C GLY A 41 -14.69 -15.70 -20.48
N ARG A 42 -14.65 -14.41 -20.13
CA ARG A 42 -15.79 -13.67 -19.55
C ARG A 42 -16.15 -12.45 -20.42
N LYS A 43 -17.40 -12.02 -20.33
CA LYS A 43 -17.94 -10.87 -21.09
C LYS A 43 -17.99 -9.62 -20.22
N LEU A 44 -17.89 -8.45 -20.86
CA LEU A 44 -18.24 -7.19 -20.22
C LEU A 44 -19.77 -7.13 -20.03
N PRO A 45 -20.28 -6.46 -18.97
CA PRO A 45 -19.55 -5.72 -17.93
C PRO A 45 -19.00 -6.59 -16.80
N ASP A 46 -19.48 -7.83 -16.66
CA ASP A 46 -19.27 -8.71 -15.49
C ASP A 46 -17.79 -8.84 -15.08
N LYS A 47 -16.89 -9.10 -16.04
CA LYS A 47 -15.44 -9.16 -15.74
C LYS A 47 -14.82 -7.86 -15.24
N ALA A 48 -15.35 -6.71 -15.67
CA ALA A 48 -14.87 -5.40 -15.20
C ALA A 48 -15.38 -5.13 -13.78
N VAL A 49 -16.59 -5.58 -13.46
CA VAL A 49 -17.16 -5.50 -12.11
C VAL A 49 -16.33 -6.34 -11.14
N SER A 50 -16.07 -7.62 -11.44
CA SER A 50 -15.24 -8.47 -10.58
C SER A 50 -13.81 -7.93 -10.39
N LEU A 51 -13.21 -7.38 -11.46
CA LEU A 51 -11.87 -6.79 -11.38
C LEU A 51 -11.86 -5.55 -10.48
N LEU A 52 -12.86 -4.67 -10.62
CA LEU A 52 -12.97 -3.47 -9.78
C LEU A 52 -13.21 -3.84 -8.32
N ASP A 53 -14.09 -4.79 -8.04
CA ASP A 53 -14.40 -5.29 -6.70
C ASP A 53 -13.15 -5.85 -6.00
N THR A 54 -12.40 -6.70 -6.69
CA THR A 54 -11.13 -7.25 -6.16
C THR A 54 -10.11 -6.15 -5.87
N ALA A 55 -10.02 -5.14 -6.74
CA ALA A 55 -9.14 -4.00 -6.53
C ALA A 55 -9.58 -3.17 -5.30
N CYS A 56 -10.88 -2.95 -5.11
CA CYS A 56 -11.41 -2.26 -3.94
C CYS A 56 -11.10 -3.01 -2.64
N SER A 57 -11.31 -4.33 -2.59
CA SER A 57 -10.93 -5.14 -1.43
C SER A 57 -9.43 -5.06 -1.14
N HIS A 58 -8.59 -5.11 -2.18
CA HIS A 58 -7.14 -5.02 -2.00
C HIS A 58 -6.70 -3.66 -1.44
N VAL A 59 -7.31 -2.56 -1.90
CA VAL A 59 -7.03 -1.22 -1.37
C VAL A 59 -7.49 -1.11 0.09
N SER A 60 -8.71 -1.57 0.38
CA SER A 60 -9.27 -1.57 1.75
C SER A 60 -8.35 -2.32 2.73
N LEU A 61 -7.90 -3.52 2.35
CA LEU A 61 -6.91 -4.28 3.13
C LEU A 61 -5.61 -3.51 3.29
N SER A 62 -5.09 -2.89 2.23
CA SER A 62 -3.81 -2.17 2.30
C SER A 62 -3.82 -0.97 3.23
N GLN A 63 -4.99 -0.37 3.51
CA GLN A 63 -5.12 0.76 4.44
C GLN A 63 -4.90 0.36 5.90
N THR A 64 -5.14 -0.90 6.26
CA THR A 64 -4.96 -1.40 7.64
C THR A 64 -3.56 -1.96 7.90
N HIS A 65 -2.77 -2.19 6.85
CA HIS A 65 -1.43 -2.73 6.96
C HIS A 65 -0.38 -1.63 7.19
N ILE A 66 0.67 -1.99 7.93
CA ILE A 66 1.87 -1.16 8.07
C ILE A 66 2.47 -0.96 6.65
N PRO A 67 2.78 0.27 6.24
CA PRO A 67 3.44 0.52 4.97
C PRO A 67 4.73 -0.29 4.84
N LYS A 68 4.93 -0.96 3.70
CA LYS A 68 6.11 -1.80 3.44
C LYS A 68 7.44 -1.10 3.66
N GLU A 69 7.48 0.22 3.43
CA GLU A 69 8.70 1.01 3.68
C GLU A 69 9.04 1.10 5.18
N ILE A 70 8.02 1.19 6.04
CA ILE A 70 8.19 1.17 7.50
C ILE A 70 8.69 -0.21 7.94
N GLU A 71 8.04 -1.29 7.49
CA GLU A 71 8.48 -2.66 7.78
C GLU A 71 9.94 -2.91 7.33
N TYR A 72 10.30 -2.41 6.14
CA TYR A 72 11.66 -2.51 5.62
C TYR A 72 12.68 -1.78 6.49
N ILE A 73 12.37 -0.56 6.94
CA ILE A 73 13.26 0.23 7.79
C ILE A 73 13.43 -0.44 9.17
N GLU A 74 12.33 -0.90 9.77
CA GLU A 74 12.37 -1.64 11.04
C GLU A 74 13.21 -2.92 10.95
N ALA A 75 13.10 -3.66 9.86
CA ALA A 75 13.91 -4.85 9.61
C ALA A 75 15.42 -4.52 9.50
N ASN A 76 15.77 -3.41 8.84
CA ASN A 76 17.16 -2.97 8.73
C ASN A 76 17.73 -2.50 10.07
N ILE A 77 16.96 -1.75 10.86
CA ILE A 77 17.34 -1.34 12.22
C ILE A 77 17.61 -2.58 13.06
N LYS A 78 16.69 -3.56 13.05
CA LYS A 78 16.83 -4.80 13.81
C LYS A 78 18.08 -5.57 13.39
N ARG A 79 18.36 -5.64 12.08
CA ARG A 79 19.57 -6.28 11.55
C ARG A 79 20.83 -5.58 12.07
N ASP A 80 20.90 -4.26 11.96
CA ASP A 80 22.08 -3.48 12.34
C ASP A 80 22.30 -3.50 13.86
N MET A 81 21.22 -3.49 14.67
CA MET A 81 21.29 -3.69 16.12
C MET A 81 21.79 -5.07 16.51
N THR A 82 21.32 -6.11 15.80
CA THR A 82 21.79 -7.50 16.03
C THR A 82 23.28 -7.59 15.74
N GLU A 83 23.73 -7.03 14.61
CA GLU A 83 25.16 -6.97 14.26
C GLU A 83 25.95 -6.20 15.33
N LEU A 84 25.48 -5.02 15.73
CA LEU A 84 26.13 -4.19 16.74
C LEU A 84 26.32 -4.95 18.08
N SER A 85 25.33 -5.73 18.49
CA SER A 85 25.37 -6.53 19.73
C SER A 85 26.37 -7.69 19.67
N ALA A 86 26.66 -8.20 18.48
CA ALA A 86 27.59 -9.32 18.27
C ALA A 86 29.06 -8.85 18.14
N LEU A 87 29.31 -7.56 17.92
CA LEU A 87 30.65 -7.02 17.73
C LEU A 87 31.43 -6.86 19.04
N GLU A 88 32.72 -7.21 19.00
CA GLU A 88 33.66 -7.01 20.09
C GLU A 88 34.03 -5.54 20.29
N ASN A 89 34.59 -5.18 21.45
CA ASN A 89 34.87 -3.78 21.81
C ASN A 89 35.98 -3.11 20.99
N ASN A 90 36.84 -3.90 20.35
CA ASN A 90 37.90 -3.46 19.44
C ASN A 90 37.38 -2.96 18.07
N ASP A 91 36.17 -3.33 17.65
CA ASP A 91 35.59 -2.99 16.34
C ASP A 91 34.96 -1.58 16.27
N VAL A 92 35.67 -0.57 16.80
CA VAL A 92 35.14 0.80 16.99
C VAL A 92 34.62 1.43 15.68
N LEU A 93 35.34 1.24 14.56
CA LEU A 93 34.94 1.81 13.27
C LEU A 93 33.61 1.22 12.77
N ARG A 94 33.44 -0.10 12.87
CA ARG A 94 32.21 -0.78 12.44
C ARG A 94 31.03 -0.40 13.32
N LYS A 95 31.23 -0.35 14.64
CA LYS A 95 30.23 0.10 15.61
C LYS A 95 29.74 1.52 15.31
N ASN A 96 30.67 2.44 15.01
CA ASN A 96 30.32 3.81 14.64
C ASN A 96 29.51 3.88 13.33
N GLN A 97 29.84 3.05 12.33
CA GLN A 97 29.08 3.01 11.09
C GLN A 97 27.66 2.47 11.31
N LEU A 98 27.51 1.38 12.07
CA LEU A 98 26.19 0.82 12.39
C LEU A 98 25.34 1.81 13.17
N ASN A 99 25.91 2.49 14.17
CA ASN A 99 25.20 3.54 14.91
C ASN A 99 24.74 4.69 14.01
N LYS A 100 25.56 5.12 13.04
CA LYS A 100 25.13 6.13 12.05
C LYS A 100 23.96 5.63 11.20
N ASN A 101 24.00 4.39 10.74
CA ASN A 101 22.90 3.80 9.95
C ASN A 101 21.62 3.67 10.77
N ILE A 102 21.73 3.18 12.01
CA ILE A 102 20.60 3.05 12.94
C ILE A 102 19.96 4.42 13.19
N ASN A 103 20.77 5.45 13.47
CA ASN A 103 20.26 6.80 13.68
C ASN A 103 19.57 7.34 12.43
N PHE A 104 20.19 7.20 11.25
CA PHE A 104 19.59 7.59 9.99
C PHE A 104 18.24 6.91 9.73
N PHE A 105 18.15 5.60 9.99
CA PHE A 105 16.92 4.84 9.84
C PHE A 105 15.87 5.22 10.87
N ASN A 106 16.26 5.49 12.12
CA ASN A 106 15.36 5.97 13.17
C ASN A 106 14.74 7.32 12.82
N ASP A 107 15.54 8.28 12.31
CA ASP A 107 15.05 9.59 11.88
C ASP A 107 14.01 9.44 10.76
N ARG A 108 14.28 8.57 9.79
CA ARG A 108 13.32 8.27 8.71
C ARG A 108 12.08 7.54 9.22
N LEU A 109 12.24 6.61 10.15
CA LEU A 109 11.14 5.85 10.76
C LEU A 109 10.19 6.79 11.52
N LEU A 110 10.73 7.74 12.28
CA LEU A 110 9.95 8.77 12.97
C LEU A 110 9.13 9.60 11.99
N LEU A 111 9.76 10.08 10.91
CA LEU A 111 9.06 10.83 9.86
C LEU A 111 7.94 10.01 9.23
N LEU A 112 8.22 8.79 8.77
CA LEU A 112 7.23 7.96 8.08
C LEU A 112 6.07 7.55 8.98
N ASN A 113 6.34 7.21 10.25
CA ASN A 113 5.28 6.94 11.22
C ASN A 113 4.41 8.16 11.48
N SER A 114 4.99 9.37 11.52
CA SER A 114 4.21 10.60 11.69
C SER A 114 3.28 10.84 10.49
N ILE A 115 3.77 10.63 9.26
CA ILE A 115 2.98 10.76 8.03
C ILE A 115 1.88 9.70 7.98
N TRP A 116 2.22 8.44 8.26
CA TRP A 116 1.26 7.35 8.22
C TRP A 116 0.15 7.54 9.26
N LYS A 117 0.49 7.97 10.47
CA LYS A 117 -0.50 8.33 11.49
C LYS A 117 -1.42 9.45 11.02
N HIS A 118 -0.87 10.49 10.41
CA HIS A 118 -1.66 11.58 9.83
C HIS A 118 -2.59 11.08 8.71
N GLN A 119 -2.12 10.16 7.86
CA GLN A 119 -2.94 9.55 6.81
C GLN A 119 -4.08 8.70 7.38
N LEU A 120 -3.81 7.90 8.41
CA LEU A 120 -4.84 7.12 9.10
C LEU A 120 -5.91 8.03 9.72
N ASP A 121 -5.52 9.16 10.31
CA ASP A 121 -6.47 10.14 10.87
C ASP A 121 -7.36 10.79 9.80
N LEU A 122 -6.89 10.89 8.54
CA LEU A 122 -7.69 11.39 7.42
C LEU A 122 -8.68 10.34 6.89
N VAL A 123 -8.30 9.06 6.92
CA VAL A 123 -9.15 7.95 6.43
C VAL A 123 -10.25 7.59 7.45
N ASN A 124 -10.00 7.78 8.75
CA ASN A 124 -10.96 7.49 9.81
C ASN A 124 -11.95 8.63 10.11
N LYS A 125 -11.92 9.73 9.35
CA LYS A 125 -12.86 10.87 9.46
C LYS A 125 -13.91 10.82 8.37
#